data_AF-A0A6J6YNF8-F1
#
_entry.id   AF-A0A6J6YNF8-F1
#
_cell.length_a   1.000
_cell.length_b   1.000
_cell.length_c   1.000
_cell.angle_alpha   90.00
_cell.angle_beta   90.00
_cell.angle_gamma   90.00
#
_symmetry.space_group_name_H-M   'P 1'
#
loop_
_entity.id
_entity.type
_entity.pdbx_description
1 polymer ?
#
loop_
_entity_poly.entity_id
_entity_poly.type
_entity_poly.pdbx_seq_one_letter_code
_entity_poly.pdbx_strand_id
1 'polypeptide(L)'
;MVDGSAMLMSTFVGMSAMGFWSDARGTNMLDGGAHFYGVYETSDKGWISIAAYEPKFYSEFVSLMTPLGIDLDISTQMEQERWPEWKASLAEIFSTRSRDAWGEFFAGHEVCFAPVLTMNEARKHPHNVARSTFVEVEGAPQPAPAPRFSRTPGEIKRTPVTPGKDTREVLSSWGLPESEVERLIENGTLA
;
A
#
# COMPACT_ATOMS: atom_id res chain seq x y z
N MET A 1 9.62 6.50 -17.78
CA MET A 1 9.23 6.91 -16.41
C MET A 1 8.12 7.95 -16.43
N VAL A 2 8.34 9.12 -17.05
CA VAL A 2 7.37 10.24 -17.06
C VAL A 2 5.98 9.84 -17.60
N ASP A 3 5.90 9.18 -18.75
CA ASP A 3 4.61 8.77 -19.33
C ASP A 3 3.91 7.70 -18.48
N GLY A 4 4.66 6.77 -17.91
CA GLY A 4 4.14 5.73 -17.02
C GLY A 4 3.54 6.31 -15.73
N SER A 5 4.21 7.28 -15.11
CA SER A 5 3.64 8.00 -13.97
C SER A 5 2.41 8.80 -14.34
N ALA A 6 2.37 9.41 -15.54
CA ALA A 6 1.18 10.11 -16.01
C ALA A 6 -0.01 9.15 -16.21
N MET A 7 0.23 7.93 -16.70
CA MET A 7 -0.81 6.89 -16.83
C MET A 7 -1.33 6.41 -15.47
N LEU A 8 -0.45 6.23 -14.48
CA LEU A 8 -0.87 5.94 -13.09
C LEU A 8 -1.72 7.06 -12.49
N MET A 9 -1.50 8.32 -12.92
CA MET A 9 -2.26 9.49 -12.47
C MET A 9 -3.56 9.74 -13.26
N SER A 10 -3.92 8.88 -14.21
CA SER A 10 -5.08 9.07 -15.09
C SER A 10 -6.39 9.36 -14.34
N THR A 11 -6.64 8.69 -13.22
CA THR A 11 -7.81 8.95 -12.36
C THR A 11 -7.83 10.40 -11.85
N PHE A 12 -6.71 10.91 -11.35
CA PHE A 12 -6.62 12.26 -10.79
C PHE A 12 -6.68 13.33 -11.87
N VAL A 13 -6.10 13.07 -13.05
CA VAL A 13 -6.24 13.94 -14.23
C VAL A 13 -7.71 14.05 -14.63
N GLY A 14 -8.44 12.93 -14.64
CA GLY A 14 -9.89 12.92 -14.88
C GLY A 14 -10.68 13.69 -13.80
N MET A 15 -10.37 13.47 -12.52
CA MET A 15 -11.02 14.17 -11.41
C MET A 15 -10.79 15.68 -11.47
N SER A 16 -9.57 16.12 -11.77
CA SER A 16 -9.25 17.54 -11.97
C SER A 16 -10.05 18.14 -13.13
N ALA A 17 -10.12 17.45 -14.27
CA ALA A 17 -10.90 17.91 -15.42
C ALA A 17 -12.41 18.01 -15.13
N MET A 18 -12.93 17.21 -14.20
CA MET A 18 -14.32 17.26 -13.72
C MET A 18 -14.56 18.26 -12.57
N GLY A 19 -13.51 18.92 -12.06
CA GLY A 19 -13.60 19.85 -10.93
C GLY A 19 -13.67 19.18 -9.55
N PHE A 20 -13.37 17.88 -9.44
CA PHE A 20 -13.35 17.12 -8.17
C PHE A 20 -11.96 17.06 -7.51
N TRP A 21 -10.97 17.77 -8.06
CA TRP A 21 -9.60 17.80 -7.54
C TRP A 21 -9.04 19.22 -7.54
N SER A 22 -8.39 19.58 -6.45
CA SER A 22 -7.64 20.82 -6.24
C SER A 22 -6.14 20.56 -6.27
N ASP A 23 -5.38 21.51 -6.80
CA ASP A 23 -3.90 21.45 -6.83
C ASP A 23 -3.26 21.67 -5.45
N ALA A 24 -4.04 22.14 -4.47
CA ALA A 24 -3.57 22.26 -3.10
C ALA A 24 -3.35 20.87 -2.48
N ARG A 25 -2.15 20.64 -1.92
CA ARG A 25 -1.78 19.37 -1.31
C ARG A 25 -2.58 19.14 -0.02
N GLY A 26 -3.16 17.95 0.12
CA GLY A 26 -3.79 17.52 1.36
C GLY A 26 -5.15 18.18 1.59
N THR A 27 -5.80 18.64 0.52
CA THR A 27 -7.13 19.25 0.57
C THR A 27 -8.17 18.44 -0.20
N ASN A 28 -7.80 17.26 -0.71
CA ASN A 28 -8.67 16.43 -1.52
C ASN A 28 -9.15 15.20 -0.72
N MET A 29 -10.17 14.53 -1.25
CA MET A 29 -10.70 13.33 -0.64
C MET A 29 -9.66 12.20 -0.51
N LEU A 30 -8.78 12.02 -1.52
CA LEU A 30 -7.89 10.86 -1.60
C LEU A 30 -6.41 11.18 -1.32
N ASP A 31 -6.09 12.39 -0.86
CA ASP A 31 -4.72 12.80 -0.51
C ASP A 31 -4.53 13.07 0.99
N GLY A 32 -5.50 12.65 1.81
CA GLY A 32 -5.51 12.85 3.25
C GLY A 32 -6.21 14.12 3.71
N GLY A 33 -6.84 14.90 2.82
CA GLY A 33 -7.61 16.09 3.20
C GLY A 33 -8.91 15.78 3.93
N ALA A 34 -9.62 14.72 3.56
CA ALA A 34 -10.88 14.32 4.18
C ALA A 34 -10.69 13.62 5.54
N HIS A 35 -11.56 13.93 6.51
CA HIS A 35 -11.52 13.29 7.85
C HIS A 35 -11.87 11.80 7.82
N PHE A 36 -12.66 11.36 6.84
CA PHE A 36 -13.02 9.96 6.66
C PHE A 36 -12.07 9.17 5.75
N TYR A 37 -10.99 9.79 5.25
CA TYR A 37 -10.01 9.13 4.37
C TYR A 37 -8.57 9.59 4.69
N GLY A 38 -7.91 8.89 5.61
CA GLY A 38 -6.59 9.29 6.08
C GLY A 38 -6.00 8.37 7.15
N VAL A 39 -4.87 8.80 7.71
CA VAL A 39 -4.17 8.10 8.80
C VAL A 39 -4.13 8.95 10.06
N TYR A 40 -4.24 8.30 11.22
CA TYR A 40 -4.27 8.93 12.54
C TYR A 40 -3.28 8.25 13.48
N GLU A 41 -2.52 9.05 14.23
CA GLU A 41 -1.58 8.57 15.25
C GLU A 41 -2.33 8.11 16.50
N THR A 42 -1.87 7.03 17.11
CA THR A 42 -2.47 6.42 18.30
C THR A 42 -1.61 6.65 19.55
N SER A 43 -2.13 6.29 20.73
CA SER A 43 -1.47 6.59 22.02
C SER A 43 -0.06 5.99 22.15
N ASP A 44 0.18 4.89 21.46
CA ASP A 44 1.42 4.10 21.42
C ASP A 44 2.36 4.51 20.28
N LYS A 45 2.13 5.67 19.64
CA LYS A 45 2.91 6.17 18.48
C LYS A 45 2.79 5.28 17.23
N GLY A 46 1.84 4.35 17.25
CA GLY A 46 1.35 3.64 16.08
C GLY A 46 0.42 4.52 15.24
N TRP A 47 -0.08 3.94 14.16
CA TRP A 47 -1.01 4.62 13.25
C TRP A 47 -2.13 3.67 12.83
N ILE A 48 -3.30 4.24 12.58
CA ILE A 48 -4.44 3.56 11.97
C ILE A 48 -4.85 4.29 10.68
N SER A 49 -5.48 3.59 9.75
CA SER A 49 -6.09 4.19 8.56
C SER A 49 -7.61 4.05 8.61
N ILE A 50 -8.31 5.13 8.24
CA ILE A 50 -9.76 5.17 8.02
C ILE A 50 -10.01 5.53 6.56
N ALA A 51 -10.92 4.83 5.90
CA ALA A 51 -11.34 5.10 4.52
C ALA A 51 -12.86 4.91 4.34
N ALA A 52 -13.65 5.42 5.29
CA ALA A 52 -15.11 5.29 5.33
C ALA A 52 -15.78 6.30 4.36
N TYR A 53 -15.56 6.13 3.05
CA TYR A 53 -16.09 7.06 2.04
C TYR A 53 -17.54 6.76 1.67
N GLU A 54 -17.89 5.50 1.42
CA GLU A 54 -19.22 5.14 0.97
C GLU A 54 -20.28 5.41 2.05
N PRO A 55 -21.49 5.90 1.70
CA PRO A 55 -22.49 6.32 2.68
C PRO A 55 -22.82 5.28 3.75
N LYS A 56 -22.83 3.99 3.40
CA LYS A 56 -23.05 2.89 4.34
C LYS A 56 -21.95 2.82 5.41
N PHE A 57 -20.69 2.85 4.98
CA PHE A 57 -19.53 2.75 5.87
C PHE A 57 -19.35 4.02 6.70
N TYR A 58 -19.61 5.19 6.11
CA TYR A 58 -19.59 6.45 6.83
C TYR A 58 -20.68 6.52 7.90
N SER A 59 -21.91 6.06 7.61
CA SER A 59 -22.98 5.99 8.60
C SER A 59 -22.62 5.12 9.81
N GLU A 60 -21.97 3.98 9.58
CA GLU A 60 -21.50 3.12 10.67
C GLU A 60 -20.35 3.79 11.44
N PHE A 61 -19.42 4.43 10.73
CA PHE A 61 -18.33 5.19 11.33
C PHE A 61 -18.85 6.31 12.24
N VAL A 62 -19.80 7.13 11.75
CA VAL A 62 -20.49 8.16 12.55
C VAL A 62 -21.09 7.54 13.81
N SER A 63 -21.84 6.44 13.67
CA SER A 63 -22.49 5.77 14.80
C SER A 63 -21.52 5.24 15.86
N LEU A 64 -20.29 4.85 15.46
CA LEU A 64 -19.24 4.43 16.38
C LEU A 64 -18.52 5.61 17.05
N MET A 65 -18.43 6.75 16.37
CA MET A 65 -17.76 7.94 16.88
C MET A 65 -18.66 8.78 17.82
N THR A 66 -19.98 8.74 17.64
CA THR A 66 -20.94 9.47 18.49
C THR A 66 -20.81 9.13 19.99
N PRO A 67 -20.75 7.84 20.42
CA PRO A 67 -20.56 7.50 21.84
C PRO A 67 -19.20 7.94 22.40
N LEU A 68 -18.24 8.26 21.54
CA LEU A 68 -16.92 8.77 21.91
C LEU A 68 -16.89 10.31 21.98
N GLY A 69 -18.03 10.97 21.78
CA GLY A 69 -18.16 12.42 21.88
C GLY A 69 -17.84 13.18 20.59
N ILE A 70 -17.72 12.49 19.45
CA ILE A 70 -17.51 13.13 18.14
C ILE A 70 -18.86 13.23 17.42
N ASP A 71 -19.32 14.46 17.22
CA ASP A 71 -20.63 14.76 16.61
C ASP A 71 -20.52 14.93 15.09
N LEU A 72 -20.15 13.84 14.41
CA LEU A 72 -20.16 13.79 12.94
C LEU A 72 -21.60 13.68 12.42
N ASP A 73 -21.89 14.33 11.30
CA ASP A 73 -23.16 14.17 10.58
C ASP A 73 -22.91 13.61 9.17
N ILE A 74 -23.70 12.60 8.80
CA ILE A 74 -23.74 11.99 7.46
C ILE A 74 -24.03 13.04 6.38
N SER A 75 -24.89 14.02 6.67
CA SER A 75 -25.27 15.07 5.73
C SER A 75 -24.10 16.01 5.37
N THR A 76 -23.14 16.14 6.28
CA THR A 76 -22.01 17.07 6.18
C THR A 76 -20.70 16.41 5.73
N GLN A 77 -20.75 15.13 5.34
CA GLN A 77 -19.56 14.36 4.95
C GLN A 77 -18.69 15.11 3.93
N MET A 78 -19.32 15.72 2.93
CA MET A 78 -18.65 16.37 1.80
C MET A 78 -18.44 17.89 1.97
N GLU A 79 -18.71 18.45 3.15
CA GLU A 79 -18.43 19.86 3.47
C GLU A 79 -16.94 20.05 3.76
N GLN A 80 -16.16 20.33 2.70
CA GLN A 80 -14.69 20.35 2.76
C GLN A 80 -14.15 21.38 3.77
N GLU A 81 -14.87 22.47 3.98
CA GLU A 81 -14.53 23.52 4.93
C GLU A 81 -14.48 23.01 6.38
N ARG A 82 -15.20 21.93 6.68
CA ARG A 82 -15.26 21.30 8.02
C ARG A 82 -14.28 20.15 8.20
N TRP A 83 -13.71 19.61 7.12
CA TRP A 83 -12.76 18.51 7.20
C TRP A 83 -11.58 18.79 8.16
N PRO A 84 -10.97 20.00 8.21
CA PRO A 84 -9.89 20.27 9.15
C PRO A 84 -10.31 20.13 10.62
N GLU A 85 -11.51 20.59 10.97
CA GLU A 85 -12.08 20.49 12.32
C GLU A 85 -12.27 19.02 12.70
N TRP A 86 -12.95 18.25 11.84
CA TRP A 86 -13.22 16.83 12.07
C TRP A 86 -11.97 15.97 12.09
N LYS A 87 -10.96 16.30 11.29
CA LYS A 87 -9.65 15.66 11.39
C LYS A 87 -9.01 15.89 12.75
N ALA A 88 -9.08 17.11 13.28
CA ALA A 88 -8.51 17.42 14.59
C ALA A 88 -9.23 16.64 15.71
N SER A 89 -10.57 16.62 15.70
CA SER A 89 -11.36 15.86 16.68
C SER A 89 -11.10 14.35 16.58
N LEU A 90 -11.00 13.81 15.37
CA LEU A 90 -10.65 12.40 15.15
C LEU A 90 -9.23 12.08 15.61
N ALA A 91 -8.26 12.96 15.35
CA ALA A 91 -6.89 12.77 15.82
C ALA A 91 -6.81 12.77 17.35
N GLU A 92 -7.54 13.67 18.02
CA GLU A 92 -7.62 13.72 19.47
C GLU A 92 -8.18 12.41 20.03
N ILE A 93 -9.34 11.94 19.53
CA ILE A 93 -9.93 10.69 20.03
C ILE A 93 -9.02 9.49 19.74
N PHE A 94 -8.46 9.37 18.53
CA PHE A 94 -7.60 8.23 18.19
C PHE A 94 -6.29 8.20 18.98
N SER A 95 -5.81 9.35 19.46
CA SER A 95 -4.65 9.42 20.35
C SER A 95 -4.88 8.85 21.77
N THR A 96 -6.13 8.53 22.13
CA THR A 96 -6.48 8.08 23.50
C THR A 96 -6.27 6.59 23.74
N ARG A 97 -6.12 5.78 22.69
CA ARG A 97 -5.93 4.32 22.79
C ARG A 97 -4.81 3.85 21.86
N SER A 98 -4.27 2.67 22.11
CA SER A 98 -3.26 2.07 21.25
C SER A 98 -3.84 1.65 19.90
N ARG A 99 -2.98 1.46 18.90
CA ARG A 99 -3.38 0.96 17.58
C ARG A 99 -4.18 -0.34 17.67
N ASP A 100 -3.72 -1.28 18.48
CA ASP A 100 -4.33 -2.60 18.59
C ASP A 100 -5.68 -2.53 19.34
N ALA A 101 -5.82 -1.64 20.33
CA ALA A 101 -7.12 -1.40 20.98
C ALA A 101 -8.15 -0.77 20.03
N TRP A 102 -7.73 0.09 19.09
CA TRP A 102 -8.59 0.53 18.00
C TRP A 102 -8.93 -0.59 17.03
N GLY A 103 -7.97 -1.48 16.76
CA GLY A 103 -8.20 -2.71 15.99
C GLY A 103 -9.30 -3.59 16.58
N GLU A 104 -9.28 -3.78 17.90
CA GLU A 104 -10.35 -4.49 18.62
C GLU A 104 -11.67 -3.72 18.58
N PHE A 105 -11.65 -2.40 18.76
CA PHE A 105 -12.85 -1.56 18.73
C PHE A 105 -13.58 -1.60 17.37
N PHE A 106 -12.83 -1.59 16.26
CA PHE A 106 -13.40 -1.65 14.91
C PHE A 106 -13.57 -3.07 14.37
N ALA A 107 -13.22 -4.10 15.15
CA ALA A 107 -13.33 -5.49 14.70
C ALA A 107 -14.80 -5.85 14.41
N GLY A 108 -15.06 -6.29 13.18
CA GLY A 108 -16.40 -6.68 12.72
C GLY A 108 -17.27 -5.52 12.21
N HIS A 109 -16.77 -4.28 12.24
CA HIS A 109 -17.46 -3.11 11.71
C HIS A 109 -17.05 -2.79 10.27
N GLU A 110 -17.99 -2.40 9.41
CA GLU A 110 -17.72 -2.06 8.01
C GLU A 110 -17.34 -0.58 7.86
N VAL A 111 -16.21 -0.17 8.44
CA VAL A 111 -15.74 1.24 8.41
C VAL A 111 -14.44 1.46 7.64
N CYS A 112 -14.03 0.49 6.83
CA CYS A 112 -12.78 0.54 6.06
C CYS A 112 -11.56 0.91 6.93
N PHE A 113 -11.49 0.34 8.13
CA PHE A 113 -10.38 0.49 9.05
C PHE A 113 -9.26 -0.50 8.75
N ALA A 114 -8.00 -0.08 8.97
CA ALA A 114 -6.88 -1.00 9.11
C ALA A 114 -5.80 -0.45 10.06
N PRO A 115 -5.07 -1.32 10.79
CA PRO A 115 -3.85 -0.90 11.46
C PRO A 115 -2.76 -0.60 10.41
N VAL A 116 -2.03 0.49 10.58
CA VAL A 116 -0.84 0.75 9.76
C VAL A 116 0.31 -0.10 10.31
N LEU A 117 0.72 -1.08 9.51
CA LEU A 117 1.70 -2.09 9.90
C LEU A 117 3.10 -1.68 9.45
N THR A 118 4.09 -1.97 10.29
CA THR A 118 5.50 -2.00 9.86
C THR A 118 5.75 -3.12 8.86
N MET A 119 6.86 -3.05 8.12
CA MET A 119 7.28 -4.12 7.20
C MET A 119 7.43 -5.49 7.88
N ASN A 120 7.79 -5.53 9.16
CA ASN A 120 7.92 -6.79 9.91
C ASN A 120 6.56 -7.34 10.34
N GLU A 121 5.65 -6.48 10.79
CA GLU A 121 4.29 -6.88 11.17
C GLU A 121 3.48 -7.31 9.95
N ALA A 122 3.59 -6.60 8.82
CA ALA A 122 2.90 -6.94 7.58
C ALA A 122 3.21 -8.37 7.13
N ARG A 123 4.45 -8.83 7.25
CA ARG A 123 4.85 -10.21 6.91
C ARG A 123 4.19 -11.27 7.81
N LYS A 124 3.93 -10.91 9.06
CA LYS A 124 3.35 -11.80 10.08
C LYS A 124 1.82 -11.68 10.16
N HIS A 125 1.23 -10.69 9.50
CA HIS A 125 -0.20 -10.45 9.54
C HIS A 125 -0.97 -11.69 9.05
N PRO A 126 -2.03 -12.14 9.76
CA PRO A 126 -2.73 -13.39 9.44
C PRO A 126 -3.17 -13.51 7.98
N HIS A 127 -3.64 -12.40 7.39
CA HIS A 127 -4.04 -12.37 5.98
C HIS A 127 -2.87 -12.62 5.02
N ASN A 128 -1.68 -12.07 5.32
CA ASN A 128 -0.50 -12.24 4.48
C ASN A 128 0.12 -13.63 4.64
N VAL A 129 0.09 -14.18 5.86
CA VAL A 129 0.52 -15.57 6.14
C VAL A 129 -0.38 -16.57 5.42
N ALA A 130 -1.69 -16.47 5.60
CA ALA A 130 -2.67 -17.37 4.97
C ALA A 130 -2.58 -17.35 3.43
N ARG A 131 -2.11 -16.24 2.87
CA ARG A 131 -1.94 -16.06 1.44
C ARG A 131 -0.53 -16.34 0.95
N SER A 132 0.47 -16.57 1.79
CA SER A 132 1.88 -16.62 1.35
C SER A 132 2.27 -15.37 0.53
N THR A 133 1.82 -14.19 0.95
CA THR A 133 2.14 -12.90 0.27
C THR A 133 3.64 -12.63 0.29
N PHE A 134 4.31 -13.02 1.37
CA PHE A 134 5.76 -12.99 1.50
C PHE A 134 6.29 -14.42 1.63
N VAL A 135 7.43 -14.68 1.02
CA VAL A 135 8.14 -15.96 1.04
C VAL A 135 9.57 -15.76 1.50
N GLU A 136 10.14 -16.80 2.09
CA GLU A 136 11.57 -16.86 2.45
C GLU A 136 12.35 -17.51 1.32
N VAL A 137 13.44 -16.88 0.88
CA VAL A 137 14.37 -17.45 -0.11
C VAL A 137 15.79 -17.23 0.41
N GLU A 138 16.53 -18.32 0.60
CA GLU A 138 17.87 -18.30 1.22
C GLU A 138 17.94 -17.49 2.53
N GLY A 139 16.92 -17.62 3.37
CA GLY A 139 16.84 -16.94 4.67
C GLY A 139 16.51 -15.44 4.62
N ALA A 140 16.12 -14.92 3.45
CA ALA A 140 15.68 -13.54 3.29
C ALA A 140 14.19 -13.46 2.88
N PRO A 141 13.39 -12.61 3.53
CA PRO A 141 11.99 -12.42 3.17
C PRO A 141 11.84 -11.53 1.93
N GLN A 142 10.98 -11.93 1.00
CA GLN A 142 10.64 -11.13 -0.18
C GLN A 142 9.17 -11.35 -0.60
N PRO A 143 8.54 -10.39 -1.30
CA PRO A 143 7.20 -10.59 -1.84
C PRO A 143 7.17 -11.76 -2.84
N ALA A 144 6.13 -12.59 -2.77
CA ALA A 144 5.87 -13.60 -3.79
C ALA A 144 5.47 -12.94 -5.12
N PRO A 145 5.73 -13.60 -6.28
CA PRO A 145 5.27 -13.12 -7.58
C PRO A 145 3.76 -12.83 -7.61
N ALA A 146 3.39 -11.71 -8.26
CA ALA A 146 2.02 -11.25 -8.39
C ALA A 146 1.73 -10.79 -9.85
N PRO A 147 0.48 -10.93 -10.34
CA PRO A 147 -0.66 -11.60 -9.69
C PRO A 147 -0.49 -13.13 -9.65
N ARG A 148 -1.42 -13.83 -9.00
CA ARG A 148 -1.43 -15.31 -8.93
C ARG A 148 -2.16 -15.90 -10.13
N PHE A 149 -1.57 -16.92 -10.74
CA PHE A 149 -2.15 -17.65 -11.85
C PHE A 149 -2.51 -19.07 -11.41
N SER A 150 -3.72 -19.53 -11.75
CA SER A 150 -4.21 -20.85 -11.33
C SER A 150 -3.52 -22.02 -12.04
N ARG A 151 -3.17 -21.86 -13.33
CA ARG A 151 -2.57 -22.94 -14.14
C ARG A 151 -1.04 -22.89 -14.18
N THR A 152 -0.46 -21.70 -14.18
CA THR A 152 0.99 -21.48 -14.32
C THR A 152 1.45 -20.48 -13.26
N PRO A 153 1.43 -20.87 -11.98
CA PRO A 153 1.82 -19.98 -10.89
C PRO A 153 3.24 -19.46 -11.08
N GLY A 154 3.45 -18.18 -10.78
CA GLY A 154 4.79 -17.60 -10.75
C GLY A 154 5.58 -18.13 -9.57
N GLU A 155 6.87 -18.37 -9.76
CA GLU A 155 7.78 -18.89 -8.73
C GLU A 155 9.11 -18.14 -8.76
N ILE A 156 9.76 -18.06 -7.59
CA ILE A 156 11.11 -17.50 -7.48
C ILE A 156 12.09 -18.63 -7.75
N LYS A 157 12.74 -18.59 -8.92
CA LYS A 157 13.57 -19.71 -9.41
C LYS A 157 15.02 -19.66 -8.94
N ARG A 158 15.52 -18.48 -8.59
CA ARG A 158 16.93 -18.26 -8.30
C ARG A 158 17.13 -17.05 -7.42
N THR A 159 18.26 -17.04 -6.72
CA THR A 159 18.71 -15.90 -5.94
C THR A 159 19.38 -14.85 -6.81
N PRO A 160 19.56 -13.62 -6.28
CA PRO A 160 20.44 -12.65 -6.90
C PRO A 160 21.83 -13.25 -7.18
N VAL A 161 22.41 -12.86 -8.31
CA VAL A 161 23.77 -13.26 -8.71
C VAL A 161 24.60 -12.02 -9.00
N THR A 162 25.91 -12.16 -8.86
CA THR A 162 26.85 -11.10 -9.24
C THR A 162 26.88 -10.95 -10.77
N PRO A 163 27.05 -9.72 -11.30
CA PRO A 163 27.27 -9.51 -12.72
C PRO A 163 28.39 -10.42 -13.25
N GLY A 164 28.19 -11.00 -14.43
CA GLY A 164 29.17 -11.90 -15.07
C GLY A 164 29.08 -13.38 -14.67
N LYS A 165 28.44 -13.71 -13.53
CA LYS A 165 28.47 -15.08 -12.97
C LYS A 165 28.01 -16.16 -13.95
N ASP A 166 26.97 -15.87 -14.74
CA ASP A 166 26.36 -16.84 -15.64
C ASP A 166 26.65 -16.53 -17.13
N THR A 167 27.56 -15.60 -17.45
CA THR A 167 27.81 -15.14 -18.83
C THR A 167 28.05 -16.30 -19.78
N ARG A 168 28.96 -17.22 -19.42
CA ARG A 168 29.29 -18.39 -20.26
C ARG A 168 28.09 -19.32 -20.43
N GLU A 169 27.46 -19.72 -19.32
CA GLU A 169 26.32 -20.65 -19.34
C GLU A 169 25.18 -20.14 -20.24
N VAL A 170 24.84 -18.85 -20.11
CA VAL A 170 23.76 -18.23 -20.91
C VAL A 170 24.13 -18.23 -22.40
N LEU A 171 25.36 -17.83 -22.76
CA LEU A 171 25.77 -17.78 -24.16
C LEU A 171 25.86 -19.17 -24.80
N SER A 172 26.37 -20.17 -24.06
CA SER A 172 26.34 -21.55 -24.51
C SER A 172 24.89 -22.05 -24.68
N SER A 173 23.97 -21.69 -23.78
CA SER A 173 22.55 -22.06 -23.90
C SER A 173 21.85 -21.43 -25.10
N TRP A 174 22.34 -20.29 -25.57
CA TRP A 174 21.89 -19.63 -26.81
C TRP A 174 22.57 -20.21 -28.07
N GLY A 175 23.53 -21.12 -27.91
CA GLY A 175 24.19 -21.84 -29.00
C GLY A 175 25.49 -21.19 -29.49
N LEU A 176 26.12 -20.29 -28.72
CA LEU A 176 27.41 -19.73 -29.11
C LEU A 176 28.53 -20.78 -28.95
N PRO A 177 29.45 -20.90 -29.93
CA PRO A 177 30.64 -21.73 -29.78
C PRO A 177 31.54 -21.21 -28.66
N GLU A 178 32.17 -22.11 -27.91
CA GLU A 178 33.08 -21.76 -26.81
C GLU A 178 34.21 -20.82 -27.28
N SER A 179 34.74 -21.04 -28.49
CA SER A 179 35.79 -20.19 -29.07
C SER A 179 35.36 -18.74 -29.24
N GLU A 180 34.08 -18.50 -29.52
CA GLU A 180 33.54 -17.16 -29.66
C GLU A 180 33.29 -16.52 -28.30
N VAL A 181 32.81 -17.30 -27.32
CA VAL A 181 32.64 -16.85 -25.94
C VAL A 181 33.99 -16.43 -25.34
N GLU A 182 35.03 -17.24 -25.51
CA GLU A 182 36.39 -16.91 -25.06
C GLU A 182 36.91 -15.63 -25.70
N ARG A 183 36.75 -15.50 -27.02
CA ARG A 183 37.20 -14.31 -27.76
C ARG A 183 36.54 -13.03 -27.22
N LEU A 184 35.27 -13.08 -26.82
CA LEU A 184 34.52 -11.96 -26.27
C LEU A 184 34.91 -11.62 -24.83
N ILE A 185 35.38 -12.59 -24.06
CA ILE A 185 35.89 -12.38 -22.70
C ILE A 185 37.32 -11.83 -22.76
N GLU A 186 38.19 -12.43 -23.56
CA GLU A 186 39.59 -12.02 -23.72
C GLU A 186 39.74 -10.58 -24.23
N ASN A 187 38.85 -10.15 -25.12
CA ASN A 187 38.88 -8.79 -25.65
C ASN A 187 38.14 -7.77 -24.77
N GLY A 188 37.61 -8.19 -23.61
CA GLY A 188 36.91 -7.33 -22.64
C GLY A 188 35.53 -6.85 -23.07
N THR A 189 34.92 -7.46 -24.10
CA THR A 189 33.53 -7.16 -24.49
C THR A 189 32.54 -7.69 -23.45
N LEU A 190 32.88 -8.83 -22.83
CA LEU A 190 32.10 -9.48 -21.78
C LEU A 190 32.95 -9.69 -20.53
N ALA A 191 32.27 -9.74 -19.39
CA ALA A 191 32.84 -10.07 -18.08
C ALA A 191 32.30 -11.42 -17.57
#